data_AF-A0A7G8D845-F1
#
_entry.id   AF-A0A7G8D845-F1
#
_cell.length_a   1.000
_cell.length_b   1.000
_cell.length_c   1.000
_cell.angle_alpha   90.00
_cell.angle_beta   90.00
_cell.angle_gamma   90.00
#
_symmetry.space_group_name_H-M   'P 1'
#
loop_
_entity.id
_entity.type
_entity.pdbx_description
1 polymer ?
#
loop_
_entity_poly.entity_id
_entity_poly.type
_entity_poly.pdbx_seq_one_letter_code
_entity_poly.pdbx_strand_id
1 'polypeptide(L)'
;MLELIATLVVDLSDQQLTVYDNNDEIVRVIPVSTGKASTPTPTGEAKVLTKYRSVTMRGRGYVAPGVPYAMCITANEMICMHGAPWQEDAGHAFGVPRSNGCVRMPTHQARWLFENTLKGTKVVIQV
;
A
#
# COMPACT_ATOMS: atom_id res chain seq x y z
N MET A 1 -1.67 -22.91 -10.79
CA MET A 1 -1.79 -22.95 -9.33
C MET A 1 -1.60 -21.51 -8.87
N LEU A 2 -2.60 -20.87 -8.26
CA LEU A 2 -2.44 -19.49 -7.77
C LEU A 2 -1.48 -19.56 -6.58
N GLU A 3 -0.24 -19.12 -6.75
CA GLU A 3 0.63 -18.80 -5.61
C GLU A 3 -0.09 -17.72 -4.80
N LEU A 4 -0.56 -18.11 -3.62
CA LEU A 4 -1.27 -17.20 -2.73
C LEU A 4 -0.22 -16.29 -2.07
N ILE A 5 -0.39 -14.98 -2.24
CA ILE A 5 0.41 -13.99 -1.51
C ILE A 5 0.24 -14.24 0.00
N ALA A 6 1.33 -14.54 0.68
CA ALA A 6 1.34 -14.85 2.11
C ALA A 6 1.66 -13.62 2.95
N THR A 7 2.67 -12.86 2.53
CA THR A 7 3.21 -11.75 3.32
C THR A 7 3.56 -10.56 2.43
N LEU A 8 3.24 -9.38 2.93
CA LEU A 8 3.58 -8.08 2.36
C LEU A 8 4.53 -7.36 3.31
N VAL A 9 5.71 -6.97 2.85
CA VAL A 9 6.69 -6.24 3.67
C VAL A 9 6.92 -4.87 3.07
N VAL A 10 6.53 -3.82 3.79
CA VAL A 10 6.78 -2.42 3.44
C VAL A 10 8.02 -1.96 4.19
N ASP A 11 9.07 -1.65 3.45
CA ASP A 11 10.29 -1.07 3.97
C ASP A 11 10.27 0.46 3.80
N LEU A 12 10.29 1.19 4.91
CA LEU A 12 10.22 2.65 4.91
C LEU A 12 11.54 3.30 4.50
N SER A 13 12.69 2.66 4.76
CA SER A 13 14.01 3.19 4.38
C SER A 13 14.23 3.07 2.88
N ASP A 14 13.87 1.91 2.32
CA ASP A 14 14.03 1.63 0.90
C ASP A 14 12.86 2.13 0.04
N GLN A 15 11.75 2.52 0.68
CA GLN A 15 10.51 2.91 0.00
C GLN A 15 10.03 1.83 -0.99
N GLN A 16 10.05 0.58 -0.52
CA GLN A 16 9.64 -0.58 -1.31
C GLN A 16 8.61 -1.43 -0.57
N LEU A 17 7.72 -2.04 -1.33
CA LEU A 17 6.87 -3.12 -0.88
C LEU A 17 7.36 -4.41 -1.55
N THR A 18 7.79 -5.38 -0.74
CA THR A 18 8.14 -6.73 -1.18
C THR A 18 6.98 -7.69 -0.90
N VAL A 19 6.63 -8.48 -1.90
CA VAL A 19 5.52 -9.43 -1.89
C VAL A 19 6.10 -10.84 -1.87
N TYR A 20 5.72 -11.62 -0.86
CA TYR A 20 6.16 -13.00 -0.68
C TYR A 20 5.01 -13.99 -0.86
N ASP A 21 5.32 -15.16 -1.44
CA ASP A 21 4.41 -16.31 -1.49
C ASP A 21 4.46 -17.13 -0.19
N ASN A 22 3.79 -18.28 -0.15
CA ASN A 22 3.77 -19.16 1.03
C ASN A 22 5.10 -19.91 1.28
N ASN A 23 6.04 -19.88 0.34
CA ASN A 23 7.36 -20.49 0.47
C ASN A 23 8.44 -19.46 0.84
N ASP A 24 8.04 -18.24 1.20
CA ASP A 24 8.91 -17.09 1.45
C ASP A 24 9.74 -16.65 0.21
N GLU A 25 9.28 -16.99 -1.00
CA GLU A 25 9.90 -16.54 -2.24
C GLU A 25 9.37 -15.16 -2.67
N ILE A 26 10.25 -14.31 -3.21
CA ILE A 26 9.89 -12.98 -3.69
C ILE A 26 9.11 -13.10 -5.00
N VAL A 27 7.83 -12.74 -4.95
CA VAL A 27 6.95 -12.68 -6.13
C VAL A 27 7.09 -11.34 -6.85
N ARG A 28 7.22 -10.25 -6.09
CA ARG A 28 7.28 -8.90 -6.64
C ARG A 28 7.91 -7.90 -5.67
N VAL A 29 8.59 -6.92 -6.23
CA VAL A 29 9.02 -5.71 -5.52
C VAL A 29 8.38 -4.49 -6.19
N ILE A 30 7.78 -3.62 -5.40
CA ILE A 30 7.00 -2.47 -5.87
C ILE A 30 7.56 -1.20 -5.22
N PRO A 31 7.98 -0.18 -5.98
CA PRO A 31 8.34 1.11 -5.40
C PRO A 31 7.09 1.78 -4.83
N VAL A 32 7.19 2.28 -3.60
CA VAL A 32 6.08 2.92 -2.89
C VAL A 32 6.41 4.33 -2.44
N SER A 33 5.39 5.10 -2.14
CA SER A 33 5.52 6.41 -1.48
C SER A 33 4.73 6.37 -0.17
N THR A 34 5.46 6.21 0.93
CA THR A 34 4.86 6.13 2.28
C THR A 34 4.69 7.53 2.89
N GLY A 35 4.30 7.59 4.16
CA GLY A 35 4.06 8.82 4.90
C GLY A 35 5.31 9.67 5.03
N LYS A 36 5.23 10.95 4.67
CA LYS A 36 6.30 11.93 4.91
C LYS A 36 6.51 12.15 6.42
N ALA A 37 7.63 12.76 6.80
CA ALA A 37 8.01 12.98 8.21
C ALA A 37 6.92 13.64 9.08
N SER A 38 6.12 14.57 8.53
CA SER A 38 5.05 15.23 9.27
C SER A 38 3.80 14.36 9.52
N THR A 39 3.68 13.24 8.80
CA THR A 39 2.53 12.32 8.79
C THR A 39 3.03 10.90 8.45
N PRO A 40 3.85 10.30 9.34
CA PRO A 40 4.59 9.08 9.03
C PRO A 40 3.65 7.87 8.93
N THR A 41 4.05 6.87 8.14
CA THR A 41 3.42 5.55 8.16
C THR A 41 3.82 4.82 9.45
N PRO A 42 2.88 4.29 10.23
CA PRO A 42 3.22 3.56 11.45
C PRO A 42 3.90 2.23 11.14
N THR A 43 4.95 1.89 11.89
CA THR A 43 5.65 0.60 11.82
C THR A 43 4.94 -0.49 12.62
N GLY A 44 5.22 -1.74 12.32
CA GLY A 44 4.73 -2.91 13.04
C GLY A 44 4.03 -3.93 12.14
N GLU A 45 3.34 -4.87 12.78
CA GLU A 45 2.56 -5.89 12.08
C GLU A 45 1.11 -5.46 11.90
N ALA A 46 0.55 -5.80 10.74
CA ALA A 46 -0.82 -5.56 10.36
C ALA A 46 -1.33 -6.70 9.47
N LYS A 47 -2.56 -6.58 9.00
CA LYS A 47 -3.18 -7.47 8.03
C LYS A 47 -4.02 -6.67 7.06
N VAL A 48 -4.27 -7.21 5.87
CA VAL A 48 -5.27 -6.63 4.97
C VAL A 48 -6.67 -6.86 5.56
N LEU A 49 -7.33 -5.80 6.04
CA LEU A 49 -8.62 -5.87 6.71
C LEU A 49 -9.77 -5.65 5.74
N THR A 50 -9.68 -4.59 4.94
CA THR A 50 -10.73 -4.21 3.98
C THR A 50 -10.14 -3.91 2.61
N LYS A 51 -10.98 -4.06 1.58
CA LYS A 51 -10.60 -3.94 0.17
C LYS A 51 -11.67 -3.20 -0.61
N TYR A 52 -11.29 -2.13 -1.28
CA TYR A 52 -12.17 -1.32 -2.13
C TYR A 52 -11.57 -1.19 -3.54
N ARG A 53 -12.37 -1.48 -4.58
CA ARG A 53 -11.95 -1.19 -5.96
C ARG A 53 -11.81 0.31 -6.19
N SER A 54 -12.67 1.11 -5.55
CA SER A 54 -12.62 2.56 -5.54
C SER A 54 -13.24 3.06 -4.24
N VAL A 55 -12.61 4.03 -3.57
CA VAL A 55 -13.10 4.62 -2.32
C VAL A 55 -12.73 6.10 -2.23
N THR A 56 -13.55 6.90 -1.56
CA THR A 56 -13.17 8.27 -1.21
C THR A 56 -12.43 8.26 0.12
N MET A 57 -11.12 8.55 0.10
CA MET A 57 -10.31 8.68 1.31
C MET A 57 -10.36 10.11 1.84
N ARG A 58 -10.42 10.24 3.17
CA ARG A 58 -10.48 11.53 3.86
C ARG A 58 -9.47 11.54 5.01
N GLY A 59 -8.91 12.72 5.26
CA GLY A 59 -8.07 12.94 6.44
C GLY A 59 -7.97 14.44 6.72
N ARG A 60 -7.12 14.81 7.67
CA ARG A 60 -6.97 16.21 8.05
C ARG A 60 -6.42 17.03 6.86
N GLY A 61 -7.25 17.92 6.32
CA GLY A 61 -6.88 18.81 5.22
C GLY A 61 -6.88 18.18 3.83
N TYR A 62 -7.45 16.98 3.64
CA TYR A 62 -7.62 16.42 2.30
C TYR A 62 -8.88 15.55 2.15
N VAL A 63 -9.39 15.55 0.92
CA VAL A 63 -10.39 14.59 0.42
C VAL A 63 -9.89 14.10 -0.93
N ALA A 64 -9.72 12.80 -1.08
CA ALA A 64 -9.29 12.15 -2.31
C ALA A 64 -10.42 11.23 -2.80
N PRO A 65 -11.26 11.68 -3.76
CA PRO A 65 -12.28 10.83 -4.35
C PRO A 65 -11.67 9.81 -5.31
N GLY A 66 -12.34 8.67 -5.46
CA GLY A 66 -12.01 7.70 -6.50
C GLY A 66 -10.65 7.00 -6.34
N VAL A 67 -10.12 6.88 -5.12
CA VAL A 67 -8.83 6.23 -4.87
C VAL A 67 -8.94 4.75 -5.25
N PRO A 68 -8.16 4.27 -6.23
CA PRO A 68 -8.33 2.93 -6.77
C PRO A 68 -7.59 1.86 -5.96
N TYR A 69 -8.14 0.65 -5.94
CA TYR A 69 -7.51 -0.57 -5.42
C TYR A 69 -6.99 -0.45 -3.99
N ALA A 70 -7.78 0.15 -3.11
CA ALA A 70 -7.40 0.36 -1.72
C ALA A 70 -7.50 -0.93 -0.91
N MET A 71 -6.46 -1.21 -0.14
CA MET A 71 -6.40 -2.28 0.86
C MET A 71 -6.03 -1.67 2.20
N CYS A 72 -6.99 -1.58 3.13
CA CYS A 72 -6.75 -0.93 4.41
C CYS A 72 -6.25 -1.92 5.46
N ILE A 73 -5.28 -1.47 6.25
CA ILE A 73 -4.49 -2.31 7.17
C ILE A 73 -4.68 -1.94 8.65
N THR A 74 -5.40 -0.85 8.90
CA THR A 74 -5.85 -0.43 10.24
C THR A 74 -7.36 -0.57 10.36
N ALA A 75 -7.87 -0.96 11.53
CA ALA A 75 -9.30 -1.22 11.73
C ALA A 75 -10.20 0.02 11.51
N ASN A 76 -9.66 1.21 11.77
CA ASN A 76 -10.31 2.49 11.50
C ASN A 76 -10.05 3.01 10.07
N GLU A 77 -9.40 2.22 9.22
CA GLU A 77 -9.13 2.52 7.80
C GLU A 77 -8.31 3.78 7.54
N MET A 78 -7.60 4.29 8.56
CA MET A 78 -6.75 5.47 8.44
C MET A 78 -5.48 5.22 7.61
N ILE A 79 -5.00 3.97 7.54
CA ILE A 79 -3.83 3.59 6.75
C ILE A 79 -4.23 2.49 5.76
N CYS A 80 -3.99 2.76 4.48
CA CYS A 80 -4.26 1.82 3.39
C CYS A 80 -3.10 1.80 2.37
N MET A 81 -2.95 0.67 1.70
CA MET A 81 -2.13 0.52 0.49
C MET A 81 -3.03 0.76 -0.73
N HIS A 82 -2.65 1.62 -1.67
CA HIS A 82 -3.54 1.96 -2.80
C HIS A 82 -2.80 2.55 -4.00
N GLY A 83 -3.50 2.59 -5.14
CA GLY A 83 -3.02 3.28 -6.35
C GLY A 83 -3.11 4.80 -6.19
N ALA A 84 -2.16 5.52 -6.77
CA ALA A 84 -2.12 6.99 -6.70
C ALA A 84 -2.01 7.60 -8.11
N PRO A 85 -3.08 7.55 -8.93
CA PRO A 85 -3.07 8.07 -10.29
C PRO A 85 -2.69 9.55 -10.35
N TRP A 86 -3.13 10.36 -9.38
CA TRP A 86 -2.73 11.78 -9.29
C TRP A 86 -1.22 11.99 -9.13
N GLN A 87 -0.48 11.02 -8.57
CA GLN A 87 0.97 11.08 -8.47
C GLN A 87 1.63 10.69 -9.80
N GLU A 88 1.08 9.69 -10.48
CA GLU A 88 1.49 9.27 -11.84
C GLU A 88 1.25 10.40 -12.85
N ASP A 89 0.06 11.00 -12.86
CA ASP A 89 -0.34 12.09 -13.76
C ASP A 89 0.53 13.35 -13.55
N ALA A 90 1.02 13.57 -12.33
CA ALA A 90 1.93 14.65 -12.01
C ALA A 90 3.39 14.36 -12.42
N GLY A 91 3.69 13.18 -12.98
CA GLY A 91 5.04 12.76 -13.34
C GLY A 91 5.97 12.53 -12.13
N HIS A 92 5.40 12.37 -10.93
CA HIS A 92 6.19 12.19 -9.72
C HIS A 92 6.57 10.72 -9.53
N ALA A 93 7.87 10.45 -9.43
CA ALA A 93 8.38 9.12 -9.11
C ALA A 93 7.86 8.61 -7.75
N PHE A 94 7.64 7.29 -7.69
CA PHE A 94 7.51 6.51 -6.44
C PHE A 94 8.91 6.15 -5.91
N GLY A 95 9.01 5.64 -4.70
CA GLY A 95 10.30 5.41 -4.02
C GLY A 95 10.72 6.56 -3.11
N VAL A 96 9.81 7.49 -2.80
CA VAL A 96 10.06 8.61 -1.88
C VAL A 96 8.84 8.88 -1.01
N PRO A 97 8.99 9.24 0.29
CA PRO A 97 7.86 9.53 1.16
C PRO A 97 7.08 10.76 0.68
N ARG A 98 5.76 10.63 0.49
CA ARG A 98 4.88 11.71 -0.01
C ARG A 98 3.47 11.71 0.58
N SER A 99 3.04 10.64 1.22
CA SER A 99 1.66 10.46 1.64
C SER A 99 1.38 11.07 3.02
N ASN A 100 0.11 11.03 3.43
CA ASN A 100 -0.32 11.36 4.79
C ASN A 100 -0.38 10.12 5.72
N GLY A 101 0.36 9.06 5.39
CA GLY A 101 0.44 7.82 6.16
C GLY A 101 0.17 6.56 5.31
N CYS A 102 -0.68 6.65 4.29
CA CYS A 102 -0.95 5.55 3.36
C CYS A 102 0.29 5.12 2.55
N VAL A 103 0.26 3.91 2.02
CA VAL A 103 1.31 3.39 1.13
C VAL A 103 0.83 3.54 -0.31
N ARG A 104 1.32 4.57 -1.01
CA ARG A 104 0.97 4.81 -2.42
C ARG A 104 1.85 3.98 -3.33
N MET A 105 1.29 3.47 -4.41
CA MET A 105 2.05 2.76 -5.45
C MET A 105 1.48 3.07 -6.84
N PRO A 106 2.20 2.73 -7.93
CA PRO A 106 1.67 2.85 -9.28
C PRO A 106 0.32 2.12 -9.42
N THR A 107 -0.64 2.70 -10.15
CA THR A 107 -2.02 2.19 -10.18
C THR A 107 -2.09 0.78 -10.74
N HIS A 108 -1.27 0.45 -11.73
CA HIS A 108 -1.19 -0.90 -12.29
C HIS A 108 -0.64 -1.93 -11.27
N GLN A 109 0.30 -1.52 -10.42
CA GLN A 109 0.85 -2.36 -9.34
C GLN A 109 -0.19 -2.54 -8.23
N ALA A 110 -0.89 -1.47 -7.85
CA ALA A 110 -1.98 -1.53 -6.87
C ALA A 110 -3.09 -2.48 -7.33
N ARG A 111 -3.45 -2.43 -8.63
CA ARG A 111 -4.41 -3.37 -9.22
C ARG A 111 -3.95 -4.81 -9.08
N TRP A 112 -2.73 -5.10 -9.51
CA TRP A 112 -2.18 -6.45 -9.44
C TRP A 112 -2.15 -6.96 -7.99
N LEU A 113 -1.67 -6.13 -7.07
CA LEU A 113 -1.61 -6.47 -5.65
C LEU A 113 -3.02 -6.71 -5.08
N PHE A 114 -3.97 -5.84 -5.41
CA PHE A 114 -5.37 -5.98 -5.01
C PHE A 114 -5.99 -7.28 -5.55
N GLU A 115 -5.72 -7.66 -6.79
CA GLU A 115 -6.29 -8.88 -7.39
C GLU A 115 -5.70 -10.16 -6.78
N ASN A 116 -4.44 -10.13 -6.34
CA ASN A 116 -3.71 -11.31 -5.86
C ASN A 116 -3.60 -11.42 -4.32
N THR A 117 -4.00 -10.38 -3.57
CA THR A 117 -3.92 -10.38 -2.10
C THR A 117 -5.27 -10.69 -1.48
N LEU A 118 -5.32 -11.64 -0.53
CA LEU A 118 -6.55 -11.94 0.20
C LEU A 118 -6.71 -11.03 1.44
N LYS A 119 -7.95 -10.88 1.90
CA LYS A 119 -8.17 -10.33 3.25
C LYS A 119 -7.55 -11.28 4.27
N GLY A 120 -6.87 -10.74 5.27
CA GLY A 120 -6.14 -11.49 6.28
C GLY A 120 -4.65 -11.72 5.96
N THR A 121 -4.20 -11.46 4.73
CA THR A 121 -2.76 -11.51 4.36
C THR A 121 -1.95 -10.63 5.31
N LYS A 122 -0.81 -11.16 5.80
CA LYS A 122 0.08 -10.47 6.73
C LYS A 122 0.73 -9.27 6.06
N VAL A 123 0.80 -8.16 6.78
CA VAL A 123 1.52 -6.95 6.37
C VAL A 123 2.53 -6.61 7.47
N VAL A 124 3.78 -6.39 7.11
CA VAL A 124 4.84 -5.94 8.02
C VAL A 124 5.33 -4.59 7.52
N ILE A 125 5.44 -3.61 8.42
CA ILE A 125 5.99 -2.29 8.11
C ILE A 125 7.23 -2.08 8.97
N GLN A 126 8.38 -1.93 8.32
CA GLN A 126 9.69 -1.85 8.95
C GLN A 126 10.49 -0.63 8.47
N VAL A 127 11.59 -0.35 9.15
CA VAL A 127 12.57 0.70 8.81
C VAL A 127 13.88 0.02 8.50
#